data_AF-A0A7R9IT85-F1
#
_entry.id   AF-A0A7R9IT85-F1
#
_cell.length_a   1.000
_cell.length_b   1.000
_cell.length_c   1.000
_cell.angle_alpha   90.00
_cell.angle_beta   90.00
_cell.angle_gamma   90.00
#
_symmetry.space_group_name_H-M   'P 1'
#
loop_
_entity.id
_entity.type
_entity.pdbx_description
1 polymer ?
#
loop_
_entity_poly.entity_id
_entity_poly.type
_entity_poly.pdbx_seq_one_letter_code
_entity_poly.pdbx_strand_id
1 'polypeptide(L)'
;MKMGSEVYHHLMKVIKAKFGLDATSVGDEGGFAPNILNNKDALNLIVDAIVKAGYSGKIEIGMDVAASEFYRDGKYDLDFKNPNSDKSAFLSPQQLQELYLEFIKEFPMVSIEDPFDQDDWAAWSSITASTKIQIKTGAPCRSERLAKYNQILRIEEELGAKARYAGKNFRNPV
;
A
#
# COMPACT_ATOMS: atom_id res chain seq x y z
N MET A 1 18.35 9.90 4.74
CA MET A 1 17.63 11.07 5.31
C MET A 1 17.53 12.26 4.35
N LYS A 2 18.62 12.76 3.75
CA LYS A 2 18.59 13.91 2.82
C LYS A 2 17.54 13.79 1.70
N MET A 3 17.59 12.71 0.90
CA MET A 3 16.69 12.54 -0.25
C MET A 3 15.21 12.55 0.14
N GLY A 4 14.83 11.85 1.22
CA GLY A 4 13.46 11.83 1.71
C GLY A 4 12.97 13.21 2.17
N SER A 5 13.81 13.96 2.89
CA SER A 5 13.47 15.33 3.31
C SER A 5 13.29 16.27 2.13
N GLU A 6 14.15 16.18 1.12
CA GLU A 6 14.04 17.02 -0.08
C GLU A 6 12.78 16.69 -0.88
N VAL A 7 12.48 15.40 -1.13
CA VAL A 7 11.22 15.00 -1.78
C VAL A 7 10.01 15.47 -0.99
N TYR A 8 10.01 15.37 0.33
CA TYR A 8 8.91 15.84 1.18
C TYR A 8 8.64 17.34 0.98
N HIS A 9 9.67 18.19 0.98
CA HIS A 9 9.49 19.63 0.75
C HIS A 9 9.10 19.96 -0.69
N HIS A 10 9.55 19.16 -1.67
CA HIS A 10 9.07 19.29 -3.05
C HIS A 10 7.60 18.90 -3.16
N LEU A 11 7.17 17.82 -2.52
CA LEU A 11 5.78 17.38 -2.46
C LEU A 11 4.89 18.46 -1.83
N MET A 12 5.33 19.07 -0.72
CA MET A 12 4.64 20.21 -0.10
C MET A 12 4.41 21.34 -1.10
N LYS A 13 5.42 21.70 -1.91
CA LYS A 13 5.30 22.75 -2.94
C LYS A 13 4.33 22.36 -4.05
N VAL A 14 4.37 21.11 -4.49
CA VAL A 14 3.43 20.58 -5.51
C VAL A 14 1.99 20.62 -4.99
N ILE A 15 1.76 20.15 -3.77
CA ILE A 15 0.46 20.18 -3.12
C ILE A 15 -0.02 21.62 -2.95
N LYS A 16 0.83 22.51 -2.42
CA LYS A 16 0.49 23.94 -2.26
C LYS A 16 0.07 24.58 -3.58
N ALA A 17 0.77 24.27 -4.67
CA ALA A 17 0.46 24.83 -5.98
C ALA A 17 -0.87 24.32 -6.54
N LYS A 18 -1.23 23.05 -6.29
CA LYS A 18 -2.44 22.43 -6.84
C LYS A 18 -3.69 22.60 -5.97
N PHE A 19 -3.54 22.59 -4.65
CA PHE A 19 -4.65 22.54 -3.70
C PHE A 19 -4.67 23.70 -2.70
N GLY A 20 -3.69 24.61 -2.76
CA GLY A 20 -3.60 25.77 -1.85
C GLY A 20 -2.80 25.49 -0.57
N LEU A 21 -2.62 26.54 0.24
CA LEU A 21 -1.78 26.49 1.44
C LEU A 21 -2.34 25.52 2.50
N ASP A 22 -3.65 25.51 2.70
CA ASP A 22 -4.27 24.73 3.78
C ASP A 22 -4.09 23.21 3.60
N ALA A 23 -3.97 22.76 2.34
CA ALA A 23 -3.67 21.37 1.98
C ALA A 23 -2.25 20.91 2.37
N THR A 24 -1.39 21.81 2.86
CA THR A 24 -0.05 21.49 3.37
C THR A 24 0.00 21.28 4.89
N SER A 25 -1.15 21.30 5.56
CA SER A 25 -1.26 20.85 6.94
C SER A 25 -0.92 19.36 7.05
N VAL A 26 -0.40 18.96 8.21
CA VAL A 26 0.07 17.60 8.46
C VAL A 26 -0.90 16.82 9.35
N GLY A 27 -1.06 15.53 9.06
CA GLY A 27 -1.78 14.58 9.92
C GLY A 27 -0.89 14.02 11.03
N ASP A 28 -1.40 13.00 11.73
CA ASP A 28 -0.77 12.40 12.92
C ASP A 28 0.64 11.86 12.65
N GLU A 29 0.90 11.35 11.44
CA GLU A 29 2.20 10.80 11.03
C GLU A 29 3.09 11.81 10.30
N GLY A 30 2.71 13.09 10.27
CA GLY A 30 3.48 14.15 9.61
C GLY A 30 3.34 14.20 8.08
N GLY A 31 2.51 13.33 7.48
CA GLY A 31 2.17 13.35 6.05
C GLY A 31 1.10 14.41 5.71
N PHE A 32 0.99 14.75 4.42
CA PHE A 32 -0.03 15.68 3.90
C PHE A 32 -1.34 14.95 3.57
N ALA A 33 -2.47 15.63 3.74
CA ALA A 33 -3.80 15.10 3.41
C ALA A 33 -4.56 16.04 2.46
N PRO A 34 -4.07 16.26 1.22
CA PRO A 34 -4.79 17.04 0.22
C PRO A 34 -6.13 16.36 -0.16
N ASN A 35 -7.08 17.16 -0.65
CA ASN A 35 -8.38 16.65 -1.10
C ASN A 35 -8.24 15.90 -2.44
N ILE A 36 -7.83 14.64 -2.36
CA ILE A 36 -7.65 13.72 -3.47
C ILE A 36 -8.78 12.69 -3.45
N LEU A 37 -9.46 12.53 -4.58
CA LEU A 37 -10.56 11.57 -4.73
C LEU A 37 -10.11 10.25 -5.36
N ASN A 38 -8.97 10.22 -6.05
CA ASN A 38 -8.46 9.05 -6.74
C ASN A 38 -7.04 8.71 -6.27
N ASN A 39 -6.80 7.47 -5.85
CA ASN A 39 -5.50 6.97 -5.40
C ASN A 39 -4.38 7.20 -6.44
N LYS A 40 -4.68 7.11 -7.74
CA LYS A 40 -3.73 7.35 -8.83
C LYS A 40 -3.21 8.79 -8.84
N ASP A 41 -4.04 9.76 -8.46
CA ASP A 41 -3.61 11.16 -8.36
C ASP A 41 -2.60 11.37 -7.23
N ALA A 42 -2.74 10.66 -6.10
CA ALA A 42 -1.75 10.70 -5.03
C ALA A 42 -0.40 10.15 -5.50
N LEU A 43 -0.39 9.03 -6.23
CA LEU A 43 0.83 8.45 -6.80
C LEU A 43 1.49 9.40 -7.82
N ASN A 44 0.70 10.04 -8.68
CA ASN A 44 1.19 11.04 -9.63
C ASN A 44 1.86 12.24 -8.93
N LEU A 45 1.30 12.73 -7.82
CA LEU A 45 1.91 13.83 -7.04
C LEU A 45 3.25 13.42 -6.44
N ILE A 46 3.34 12.18 -5.93
CA ILE A 46 4.59 11.64 -5.38
C ILE A 46 5.65 11.51 -6.48
N VAL A 47 5.29 10.99 -7.65
CA VAL A 47 6.21 10.89 -8.79
C VAL A 47 6.68 12.27 -9.25
N ASP A 48 5.78 13.25 -9.39
CA ASP A 48 6.14 14.63 -9.75
C ASP A 48 7.10 15.25 -8.72
N ALA A 49 6.87 15.01 -7.42
CA ALA A 49 7.78 15.45 -6.36
C ALA A 49 9.17 14.79 -6.46
N ILE A 50 9.24 13.48 -6.72
CA ILE A 50 10.51 12.75 -6.92
C ILE A 50 11.28 13.31 -8.12
N VAL A 51 10.59 13.56 -9.24
CA VAL A 51 11.18 14.15 -10.45
C VAL A 51 11.71 15.54 -10.16
N LYS A 52 10.90 16.42 -9.53
CA LYS A 52 11.30 17.79 -9.19
C LYS A 52 12.46 17.86 -8.20
N ALA A 53 12.63 16.85 -7.35
CA ALA A 53 13.77 16.72 -6.46
C ALA A 53 15.02 16.12 -7.12
N GLY A 54 14.93 15.65 -8.38
CA GLY A 54 16.05 15.07 -9.12
C GLY A 54 16.43 13.63 -8.68
N TYR A 55 15.47 12.89 -8.12
CA TYR A 55 15.70 11.54 -7.55
C TYR A 55 14.97 10.42 -8.28
N SER A 56 14.53 10.63 -9.53
CA SER A 56 13.98 9.58 -10.38
C SER A 56 14.91 8.37 -10.46
N GLY A 57 14.36 7.17 -10.27
CA GLY A 57 15.13 5.91 -10.24
C GLY A 57 15.95 5.67 -8.96
N LYS A 58 15.91 6.60 -7.99
CA LYS A 58 16.61 6.47 -6.68
C LYS A 58 15.64 6.34 -5.51
N ILE A 59 14.37 6.69 -5.72
CA ILE A 59 13.29 6.58 -4.74
C ILE A 59 12.20 5.71 -5.35
N GLU A 60 11.74 4.75 -4.56
CA GLU A 60 10.64 3.84 -4.84
C GLU A 60 9.46 4.15 -3.90
N ILE A 61 8.27 3.63 -4.20
CA ILE A 61 7.04 3.91 -3.46
C ILE A 61 6.60 2.67 -2.68
N GLY A 62 6.21 2.88 -1.43
CA GLY A 62 5.46 1.93 -0.63
C GLY A 62 4.08 2.49 -0.31
N MET A 63 3.08 1.62 -0.19
CA MET A 63 1.71 1.99 0.17
C MET A 63 1.25 1.15 1.36
N ASP A 64 0.57 1.78 2.30
CA ASP A 64 -0.28 1.09 3.27
C ASP A 64 -1.74 1.41 2.95
N VAL A 65 -2.49 0.35 2.66
CA VAL A 65 -3.88 0.46 2.21
C VAL A 65 -4.83 0.41 3.40
N ALA A 66 -4.51 -0.38 4.43
CA ALA A 66 -5.42 -0.70 5.53
C ALA A 66 -6.82 -1.14 5.05
N ALA A 67 -6.88 -2.10 4.13
CA ALA A 67 -8.11 -2.41 3.39
C ALA A 67 -9.30 -2.90 4.23
N SER A 68 -9.05 -3.40 5.45
CA SER A 68 -10.10 -3.73 6.42
C SER A 68 -11.01 -2.55 6.78
N GLU A 69 -10.50 -1.32 6.77
CA GLU A 69 -11.29 -0.12 7.12
C GLU A 69 -12.45 0.11 6.14
N PHE A 70 -12.29 -0.35 4.90
CA PHE A 70 -13.26 -0.17 3.82
C PHE A 70 -13.78 -1.47 3.20
N TYR A 71 -13.54 -2.60 3.86
CA TYR A 71 -14.16 -3.88 3.51
C TYR A 71 -15.63 -3.92 3.94
N ARG A 72 -16.54 -4.24 3.02
CA ARG A 72 -17.99 -4.27 3.20
C ARG A 72 -18.59 -5.43 2.41
N ASP A 73 -19.29 -6.33 3.08
CA ASP A 73 -20.09 -7.39 2.47
C ASP A 73 -19.33 -8.22 1.38
N GLY A 74 -18.06 -8.57 1.61
CA GLY A 74 -17.26 -9.34 0.64
C GLY A 74 -16.58 -8.50 -0.46
N LYS A 75 -16.69 -7.18 -0.39
CA LYS A 75 -16.15 -6.23 -1.37
C LYS A 75 -15.46 -5.05 -0.69
N TYR A 76 -14.89 -4.16 -1.48
CA TYR A 76 -14.09 -3.03 -1.02
C TYR A 76 -14.65 -1.70 -1.54
N ASP A 77 -14.97 -0.79 -0.62
CA ASP A 77 -15.54 0.53 -0.89
C ASP A 77 -14.44 1.60 -0.89
N LEU A 78 -13.91 1.95 -2.07
CA LEU A 78 -12.86 2.97 -2.16
C LEU A 78 -13.36 4.40 -1.85
N ASP A 79 -14.67 4.60 -1.71
CA ASP A 79 -15.30 5.88 -1.35
C ASP A 79 -15.98 5.81 0.04
N PHE A 80 -15.51 4.92 0.94
CA PHE A 80 -16.14 4.66 2.25
C PHE A 80 -16.29 5.86 3.19
N LYS A 81 -15.58 6.96 2.92
CA LYS A 81 -15.71 8.23 3.68
C LYS A 81 -16.87 9.09 3.19
N ASN A 82 -17.41 8.81 2.01
CA ASN A 82 -18.63 9.42 1.50
C ASN A 82 -19.86 8.74 2.14
N PRO A 83 -20.71 9.48 2.87
CA PRO A 83 -21.91 8.91 3.49
C PRO A 83 -22.93 8.38 2.46
N ASN A 84 -22.79 8.77 1.19
CA ASN A 84 -23.63 8.33 0.08
C ASN A 84 -22.85 7.43 -0.91
N SER A 85 -21.86 6.66 -0.43
CA SER A 85 -21.09 5.76 -1.30
C SER A 85 -22.00 4.78 -2.07
N ASP A 86 -21.71 4.62 -3.36
CA ASP A 86 -22.48 3.74 -4.25
C ASP A 86 -21.99 2.30 -4.16
N LYS A 87 -22.83 1.41 -3.59
CA LYS A 87 -22.56 -0.02 -3.49
C LYS A 87 -22.29 -0.70 -4.83
N SER A 88 -22.77 -0.13 -5.95
CA SER A 88 -22.51 -0.66 -7.28
C SER A 88 -21.05 -0.48 -7.72
N ALA A 89 -20.36 0.51 -7.16
CA ALA A 89 -18.96 0.81 -7.43
C ALA A 89 -17.98 0.00 -6.55
N PHE A 90 -18.48 -0.80 -5.60
CA PHE A 90 -17.62 -1.59 -4.73
C PHE A 90 -16.86 -2.64 -5.53
N LEU A 91 -15.56 -2.74 -5.26
CA LEU A 91 -14.68 -3.66 -5.96
C LEU A 91 -14.70 -5.04 -5.31
N SER A 92 -14.81 -6.08 -6.12
CA SER A 92 -14.46 -7.43 -5.69
C SER A 92 -12.96 -7.51 -5.36
N PRO A 93 -12.52 -8.53 -4.58
CA PRO A 93 -11.10 -8.75 -4.33
C PRO A 93 -10.26 -8.83 -5.62
N GLN A 94 -10.81 -9.43 -6.68
CA GLN A 94 -10.15 -9.54 -7.99
C GLN A 94 -9.98 -8.17 -8.66
N GLN A 95 -11.01 -7.34 -8.67
CA GLN A 95 -10.95 -6.00 -9.26
C GLN A 95 -9.97 -5.10 -8.47
N LEU A 96 -9.94 -5.22 -7.15
CA LEU A 96 -9.00 -4.48 -6.33
C LEU A 96 -7.55 -4.97 -6.55
N GLN A 97 -7.34 -6.28 -6.71
CA GLN A 97 -6.06 -6.84 -7.13
C GLN A 97 -5.60 -6.27 -8.49
N GLU A 98 -6.49 -6.22 -9.49
CA GLU A 98 -6.18 -5.67 -10.81
C GLU A 98 -5.74 -4.21 -10.73
N LEU A 99 -6.41 -3.40 -9.89
CA LEU A 99 -6.02 -2.02 -9.62
C LEU A 99 -4.60 -1.92 -9.03
N TYR A 100 -4.25 -2.78 -8.07
CA TYR A 100 -2.89 -2.79 -7.52
C TYR A 100 -1.85 -3.22 -8.56
N LEU A 101 -2.16 -4.19 -9.41
CA LEU A 101 -1.26 -4.63 -10.48
C LEU A 101 -1.07 -3.53 -11.53
N GLU A 102 -2.09 -2.72 -11.82
CA GLU A 102 -1.96 -1.50 -12.62
C GLU A 102 -0.98 -0.52 -11.95
N PHE A 103 -1.14 -0.25 -10.64
CA PHE A 103 -0.23 0.65 -9.93
C PHE A 103 1.21 0.14 -9.92
N ILE A 104 1.42 -1.17 -9.74
CA ILE A 104 2.75 -1.79 -9.78
C ILE A 104 3.40 -1.65 -11.16
N LYS A 105 2.59 -1.70 -12.23
CA LYS A 105 3.07 -1.53 -13.60
C LYS A 105 3.42 -0.08 -13.93
N GLU A 106 2.63 0.87 -13.44
CA GLU A 106 2.73 2.28 -13.84
C GLU A 106 3.66 3.12 -12.95
N PHE A 107 3.82 2.74 -11.69
CA PHE A 107 4.59 3.49 -10.70
C PHE A 107 5.77 2.66 -10.18
N PRO A 108 6.84 3.29 -9.63
CA PRO A 108 7.96 2.58 -9.01
C PRO A 108 7.56 1.98 -7.65
N MET A 109 6.47 1.22 -7.61
CA MET A 109 5.91 0.57 -6.43
C MET A 109 6.72 -0.67 -6.06
N VAL A 110 7.13 -0.78 -4.81
CA VAL A 110 7.93 -1.92 -4.32
C VAL A 110 7.39 -2.59 -3.07
N SER A 111 6.40 -1.99 -2.41
CA SER A 111 5.75 -2.60 -1.26
C SER A 111 4.29 -2.16 -1.16
N ILE A 112 3.40 -3.11 -0.84
CA ILE A 112 2.02 -2.83 -0.42
C ILE A 112 1.76 -3.53 0.92
N GLU A 113 1.24 -2.78 1.88
CA GLU A 113 0.78 -3.24 3.19
C GLU A 113 -0.74 -3.35 3.21
N ASP A 114 -1.22 -4.42 3.85
CA ASP A 114 -2.64 -4.67 4.08
C ASP A 114 -3.56 -4.42 2.85
N PRO A 115 -3.23 -5.01 1.68
CA PRO A 115 -3.99 -4.80 0.44
C PRO A 115 -5.43 -5.30 0.49
N PHE A 116 -5.74 -6.22 1.41
CA PHE A 116 -7.06 -6.83 1.56
C PHE A 116 -7.45 -6.89 3.02
N ASP A 117 -8.72 -7.22 3.26
CA ASP A 117 -9.23 -7.42 4.61
C ASP A 117 -8.40 -8.47 5.37
N GLN A 118 -8.33 -8.28 6.68
CA GLN A 118 -7.56 -9.09 7.60
C GLN A 118 -7.91 -10.59 7.54
N ASP A 119 -9.12 -10.96 7.10
CA ASP A 119 -9.58 -12.34 7.00
C ASP A 119 -9.81 -12.81 5.54
N ASP A 120 -9.52 -11.97 4.53
CA ASP A 120 -9.63 -12.32 3.10
C ASP A 120 -8.39 -13.08 2.59
N TRP A 121 -8.09 -14.22 3.21
CA TRP A 121 -6.89 -15.02 2.95
C TRP A 121 -6.72 -15.46 1.49
N ALA A 122 -7.82 -15.63 0.77
CA ALA A 122 -7.81 -15.99 -0.64
C ALA A 122 -7.24 -14.85 -1.49
N ALA A 123 -7.65 -13.60 -1.24
CA ALA A 123 -7.12 -12.43 -1.93
C ALA A 123 -5.64 -12.18 -1.57
N TRP A 124 -5.27 -12.29 -0.29
CA TRP A 124 -3.87 -12.22 0.17
C TRP A 124 -2.97 -13.21 -0.56
N SER A 125 -3.40 -14.47 -0.68
CA SER A 125 -2.66 -15.52 -1.38
C SER A 125 -2.55 -15.21 -2.88
N SER A 126 -3.64 -14.74 -3.48
CA SER A 126 -3.70 -14.41 -4.92
C SER A 126 -2.77 -13.27 -5.30
N ILE A 127 -2.78 -12.14 -4.58
CA ILE A 127 -1.89 -11.01 -4.91
C ILE A 127 -0.43 -11.38 -4.70
N THR A 128 -0.11 -12.09 -3.62
CA THR A 128 1.26 -12.49 -3.29
C THR A 128 1.83 -13.40 -4.37
N ALA A 129 1.01 -14.27 -4.97
CA ALA A 129 1.40 -15.09 -6.12
C ALA A 129 1.48 -14.31 -7.44
N SER A 130 0.78 -13.18 -7.55
CA SER A 130 0.62 -12.42 -8.80
C SER A 130 1.61 -11.26 -8.96
N THR A 131 2.46 -10.99 -7.97
CA THR A 131 3.45 -9.91 -8.01
C THR A 131 4.81 -10.31 -7.47
N LYS A 132 5.83 -9.53 -7.82
CA LYS A 132 7.21 -9.66 -7.32
C LYS A 132 7.56 -8.60 -6.28
N ILE A 133 6.67 -7.64 -6.04
CA ILE A 133 6.88 -6.61 -5.02
C ILE A 133 6.64 -7.20 -3.63
N GLN A 134 7.06 -6.49 -2.60
CA GLN A 134 6.80 -6.90 -1.22
C GLN A 134 5.31 -6.75 -0.90
N ILE A 135 4.68 -7.82 -0.40
CA ILE A 135 3.40 -7.75 0.30
C ILE A 135 3.68 -7.95 1.79
N LYS A 136 3.24 -7.03 2.64
CA LYS A 136 3.46 -7.11 4.10
C LYS A 136 2.17 -6.96 4.90
N THR A 137 2.17 -7.53 6.11
CA THR A 137 0.98 -7.68 6.97
C THR A 137 1.16 -6.97 8.31
N GLY A 138 1.14 -5.65 8.32
CA GLY A 138 1.15 -4.86 9.55
C GLY A 138 2.42 -4.95 10.40
N ALA A 139 2.50 -4.16 11.46
CA ALA A 139 3.51 -4.31 12.51
C ALA A 139 3.28 -5.61 13.35
N PRO A 140 4.31 -6.14 14.04
CA PRO A 140 4.18 -7.31 14.92
C PRO A 140 3.53 -6.94 16.28
N CYS A 141 2.39 -6.27 16.23
CA CYS A 141 1.62 -5.83 17.38
C CYS A 141 0.14 -5.93 17.04
N ARG A 142 -0.67 -6.22 18.06
CA ARG A 142 -2.11 -6.52 17.97
C ARG A 142 -2.42 -7.88 17.32
N SER A 143 -3.37 -8.59 17.92
CA SER A 143 -3.62 -10.02 17.67
C SER A 143 -4.01 -10.32 16.22
N GLU A 144 -4.68 -9.38 15.55
CA GLU A 144 -5.08 -9.48 14.16
C GLU A 144 -3.89 -9.48 13.18
N ARG A 145 -2.81 -8.76 13.50
CA ARG A 145 -1.56 -8.79 12.73
C ARG A 145 -0.73 -10.00 13.09
N LEU A 146 -0.63 -10.27 14.40
CA LEU A 146 0.04 -11.47 14.91
C LEU A 146 -0.60 -12.75 14.37
N ALA A 147 -1.89 -12.78 14.02
CA ALA A 147 -2.53 -13.94 13.42
C ALA A 147 -1.82 -14.39 12.12
N LYS A 148 -1.37 -13.45 11.28
CA LYS A 148 -0.66 -13.74 10.02
C LYS A 148 0.74 -14.26 10.31
N TYR A 149 1.48 -13.58 11.19
CA TYR A 149 2.79 -14.03 11.64
C TYR A 149 2.73 -15.43 12.29
N ASN A 150 1.74 -15.66 13.15
CA ASN A 150 1.53 -16.94 13.82
C ASN A 150 1.15 -18.04 12.83
N GLN A 151 0.37 -17.75 11.78
CA GLN A 151 0.05 -18.74 10.76
C GLN A 151 1.29 -19.11 9.94
N ILE A 152 2.16 -18.14 9.63
CA ILE A 152 3.46 -18.42 8.97
C ILE A 152 4.34 -19.30 9.86
N LEU A 153 4.40 -19.04 11.16
CA LEU A 153 5.14 -19.88 12.12
C LEU A 153 4.59 -21.31 12.19
N ARG A 154 3.27 -21.50 12.17
CA ARG A 154 2.64 -22.83 12.12
C ARG A 154 2.99 -23.58 10.84
N ILE A 155 2.99 -22.89 9.70
CA ILE A 155 3.38 -23.47 8.40
C ILE A 155 4.86 -23.85 8.41
N GLU A 156 5.73 -23.02 8.98
CA GLU A 156 7.15 -23.33 9.15
C GLU A 156 7.36 -24.58 10.02
N GLU A 157 6.65 -24.67 11.15
CA GLU A 157 6.68 -25.84 12.03
C GLU A 157 6.20 -27.12 11.31
N GLU A 158 5.09 -27.04 10.57
CA GLU A 158 4.52 -28.15 9.81
C GLU A 158 5.48 -28.65 8.70
N LEU A 159 6.17 -27.73 8.03
CA LEU A 159 7.17 -28.07 7.00
C LEU A 159 8.48 -28.62 7.59
N GLY A 160 8.78 -28.32 8.85
CA GLY A 160 9.99 -28.78 9.55
C GLY A 160 11.27 -28.51 8.76
N ALA A 161 12.10 -29.55 8.57
CA ALA A 161 13.35 -29.43 7.82
C ALA A 161 13.20 -29.03 6.33
N LYS A 162 11.97 -29.03 5.79
CA LYS A 162 11.67 -28.60 4.42
C LYS A 162 11.40 -27.09 4.32
N ALA A 163 11.12 -26.41 5.43
CA ALA A 163 10.92 -24.97 5.41
C ALA A 163 12.19 -24.25 4.91
N ARG A 164 12.01 -23.20 4.12
CA ARG A 164 13.09 -22.35 3.60
C ARG A 164 12.73 -20.89 3.84
N TYR A 165 13.54 -20.22 4.65
CA TYR A 165 13.42 -18.78 4.86
C TYR A 165 14.15 -18.02 3.76
N ALA A 166 13.47 -17.08 3.10
CA ALA A 166 14.02 -16.38 1.95
C ALA A 166 15.21 -15.45 2.29
N GLY A 167 15.30 -14.94 3.52
CA GLY A 167 16.41 -14.10 3.98
C GLY A 167 16.71 -12.92 3.06
N LYS A 168 17.99 -12.71 2.74
CA LYS A 168 18.43 -11.63 1.82
C LYS A 168 17.91 -11.83 0.39
N ASN A 169 17.47 -13.02 0.05
CA ASN A 169 16.89 -13.36 -1.24
C ASN A 169 15.36 -13.17 -1.25
N PHE A 170 14.78 -12.37 -0.34
CA PHE A 170 13.33 -12.16 -0.26
C PHE A 170 12.67 -11.75 -1.59
N ARG A 171 13.42 -11.12 -2.51
CA ARG A 171 12.94 -10.77 -3.85
C ARG A 171 13.01 -11.92 -4.87
N ASN A 172 13.85 -12.94 -4.64
CA ASN A 172 14.02 -14.14 -5.48
C ASN A 172 14.35 -15.37 -4.60
N PRO A 173 13.36 -15.97 -3.91
CA PRO A 173 13.59 -17.11 -3.02
C PRO A 173 14.07 -18.35 -3.79
N VAL A 174 14.96 -19.15 -3.18
CA VAL A 174 15.55 -20.39 -3.74
C VAL A 174 14.88 -21.63 -3.16
#